data_AF-A0A2N2U1Z9-F1
#
_entry.id   AF-A0A2N2U1Z9-F1
#
_cell.length_a   1.000
_cell.length_b   1.000
_cell.length_c   1.000
_cell.angle_alpha   90.00
_cell.angle_beta   90.00
_cell.angle_gamma   90.00
#
_symmetry.space_group_name_H-M   'P 1'
#
loop_
_entity.id
_entity.type
_entity.pdbx_description
1 polymer ?
#
loop_
_entity_poly.entity_id
_entity_poly.type
_entity_poly.pdbx_seq_one_letter_code
_entity_poly.pdbx_strand_id
1 'polypeptide(L)'
;PAAAGAQAFDATLGPGFLAAIPQAPGVYRWLDADGVVIYVGKAKNLRRRLAQYRNTRPRAKRHAKRREIVRDAAALTWDVLPSDLDACLEEVRLIQALRPRHNVASAFEFLYPLLGVDVRADHVRLCLTTLPERFPGYALHGAFRSRDLTGGAFFALMRLLRFVAHPVPRRALGDDDDVEHSYVFGWRRLAPRWPAACVSRCRPRRRRPNASTWRRARPAAMPFLATG
;
A
#
# COMPACT_ATOMS: atom_id res chain seq x y z
N PRO A 1 -20.30 27.75 -15.22
CA PRO A 1 -19.01 26.99 -15.24
C PRO A 1 -19.06 25.50 -14.76
N ALA A 2 -20.23 24.89 -14.61
CA ALA A 2 -20.40 23.42 -14.54
C ALA A 2 -20.69 22.77 -15.91
N ALA A 3 -20.94 23.60 -16.94
CA ALA A 3 -21.47 23.18 -18.24
C ALA A 3 -20.52 22.28 -19.04
N ALA A 4 -19.21 22.54 -19.06
CA ALA A 4 -18.29 21.80 -19.94
C ALA A 4 -18.14 20.30 -19.56
N GLY A 5 -18.14 19.97 -18.26
CA GLY A 5 -18.06 18.58 -17.80
C GLY A 5 -19.34 17.80 -18.04
N ALA A 6 -20.49 18.46 -17.85
CA ALA A 6 -21.79 17.88 -18.15
C ALA A 6 -22.00 17.71 -19.66
N GLN A 7 -21.58 18.68 -20.48
CA GLN A 7 -21.66 18.62 -21.94
C GLN A 7 -20.84 17.47 -22.52
N ALA A 8 -19.59 17.28 -22.07
CA ALA A 8 -18.77 16.16 -22.55
C ALA A 8 -19.39 14.79 -22.19
N PHE A 9 -19.86 14.63 -20.93
CA PHE A 9 -20.52 13.40 -20.50
C PHE A 9 -21.82 13.15 -21.27
N ASP A 10 -22.66 14.17 -21.42
CA ASP A 10 -23.95 14.06 -22.10
C ASP A 10 -23.77 13.88 -23.61
N ALA A 11 -22.68 14.37 -24.21
CA ALA A 11 -22.31 14.11 -25.60
C ALA A 11 -21.91 12.64 -25.82
N THR A 12 -21.16 12.05 -24.87
CA THR A 12 -20.74 10.64 -24.96
C THR A 12 -21.89 9.66 -24.69
N LEU A 13 -22.70 9.91 -23.65
CA LEU A 13 -23.65 8.92 -23.12
C LEU A 13 -25.12 9.33 -23.24
N GLY A 14 -25.41 10.61 -23.51
CA GLY A 14 -26.76 11.17 -23.52
C GLY A 14 -27.22 11.68 -22.15
N PRO A 15 -28.10 12.71 -22.11
CA PRO A 15 -28.52 13.38 -20.88
C PRO A 15 -29.37 12.50 -19.94
N GLY A 16 -30.04 11.47 -20.49
CA GLY A 16 -30.90 10.54 -19.74
C GLY A 16 -30.18 9.31 -19.18
N PHE A 17 -28.92 9.08 -19.55
CA PHE A 17 -28.21 7.84 -19.27
C PHE A 17 -28.13 7.47 -17.79
N LEU A 18 -27.94 8.47 -16.92
CA LEU A 18 -27.86 8.27 -15.47
C LEU A 18 -29.15 7.70 -14.86
N ALA A 19 -30.31 7.90 -15.49
CA ALA A 19 -31.58 7.38 -14.98
C ALA A 19 -31.66 5.85 -15.11
N ALA A 20 -31.05 5.28 -16.14
CA ALA A 20 -31.01 3.84 -16.39
C ALA A 20 -30.05 3.09 -15.44
N ILE A 21 -29.11 3.80 -14.80
CA ILE A 21 -28.09 3.19 -13.95
C ILE A 21 -28.70 2.82 -12.59
N PRO A 22 -28.51 1.58 -12.10
CA PRO A 22 -29.03 1.14 -10.81
C PRO A 22 -28.34 1.82 -9.62
N GLN A 23 -29.04 1.86 -8.49
CA GLN A 23 -28.50 2.32 -7.20
C GLN A 23 -27.93 1.16 -6.39
N ALA A 24 -27.02 0.40 -7.00
CA ALA A 24 -26.45 -0.82 -6.42
C ALA A 24 -24.92 -0.78 -6.41
N PRO A 25 -24.26 -1.61 -5.59
CA PRO A 25 -22.82 -1.81 -5.69
C PRO A 25 -22.47 -2.52 -7.00
N GLY A 26 -21.27 -2.24 -7.51
CA GLY A 26 -20.83 -2.81 -8.78
C GLY A 26 -19.55 -2.19 -9.31
N VAL A 27 -19.12 -2.70 -10.46
CA VAL A 27 -17.97 -2.22 -11.21
C VAL A 27 -18.46 -1.57 -12.51
N TYR A 28 -17.79 -0.51 -12.92
CA TYR A 28 -18.03 0.17 -14.20
C TYR A 28 -16.75 0.26 -15.02
N ARG A 29 -16.90 0.22 -16.33
CA ARG A 29 -15.82 0.23 -17.31
C ARG A 29 -16.09 1.32 -18.33
N TRP A 30 -15.11 2.19 -18.54
CA TRP A 30 -15.11 3.15 -19.64
C TRP A 30 -14.34 2.56 -20.80
N LEU A 31 -14.90 2.69 -22.00
CA LEU A 31 -14.34 2.17 -23.24
C LEU A 31 -14.10 3.33 -24.20
N ASP A 32 -13.05 3.23 -25.01
CA ASP A 32 -12.82 4.16 -26.13
C ASP A 32 -13.66 3.78 -27.36
N ALA A 33 -13.46 4.51 -28.47
CA ALA A 33 -14.21 4.33 -29.71
C ALA A 33 -13.98 2.95 -30.37
N ASP A 34 -12.86 2.31 -30.08
CA ASP A 34 -12.51 0.98 -30.60
C ASP A 34 -13.03 -0.14 -29.68
N GLY A 35 -13.72 0.20 -28.58
CA GLY A 35 -14.24 -0.75 -27.60
C GLY A 35 -13.19 -1.27 -26.62
N VAL A 36 -12.02 -0.64 -26.52
CA VAL A 36 -10.97 -1.01 -25.58
C VAL A 36 -11.27 -0.41 -24.21
N VAL A 37 -11.14 -1.20 -23.14
CA VAL A 37 -11.35 -0.72 -21.77
C VAL A 37 -10.20 0.20 -21.37
N ILE A 38 -10.50 1.48 -21.17
CA ILE A 38 -9.50 2.51 -20.82
C ILE A 38 -9.49 2.85 -19.33
N TYR A 39 -10.58 2.56 -18.61
CA TYR A 39 -10.66 2.75 -17.15
C TYR A 39 -11.67 1.79 -16.52
N VAL A 40 -11.31 1.22 -15.37
CA VAL A 40 -12.18 0.42 -14.50
C VAL A 40 -12.29 1.12 -13.14
N GLY A 41 -13.51 1.15 -12.59
CA GLY A 41 -13.73 1.65 -11.23
C GLY A 41 -14.88 0.94 -10.51
N LYS A 42 -14.83 0.90 -9.18
CA LYS A 42 -15.91 0.37 -8.33
C LYS A 42 -16.82 1.45 -7.76
N ALA A 43 -18.02 1.05 -7.36
CA ALA A 43 -18.98 1.89 -6.66
C ALA A 43 -19.77 1.10 -5.61
N LYS A 44 -20.03 1.73 -4.46
CA LYS A 44 -21.11 1.30 -3.54
C LYS A 44 -22.50 1.57 -4.10
N ASN A 45 -22.60 2.59 -4.96
CA ASN A 45 -23.81 3.00 -5.65
C ASN A 45 -23.39 3.55 -7.03
N LEU A 46 -23.63 2.76 -8.08
CA LEU A 46 -23.22 3.06 -9.44
C LEU A 46 -23.75 4.42 -9.92
N ARG A 47 -25.05 4.69 -9.76
CA ARG A 47 -25.66 5.97 -10.17
C ARG A 47 -24.98 7.18 -9.53
N ARG A 48 -24.81 7.14 -8.20
CA ARG A 48 -24.18 8.25 -7.45
C ARG A 48 -22.72 8.43 -7.86
N ARG A 49 -22.00 7.34 -8.13
CA ARG A 49 -20.59 7.38 -8.55
C ARG A 49 -20.43 7.97 -9.94
N LEU A 50 -21.25 7.53 -10.90
CA LEU A 50 -21.19 7.96 -12.30
C LEU A 50 -21.68 9.41 -12.46
N ALA A 51 -22.63 9.87 -11.63
CA ALA A 51 -23.01 11.28 -11.56
C ALA A 51 -21.82 12.21 -11.20
N GLN A 52 -20.75 11.70 -10.56
CA GLN A 52 -19.55 12.50 -10.27
C GLN A 52 -18.71 12.80 -11.52
N TYR A 53 -18.83 12.00 -12.58
CA TYR A 53 -18.16 12.24 -13.86
C TYR A 53 -18.87 13.36 -14.64
N ARG A 54 -20.22 13.36 -14.62
CA ARG A 54 -21.03 14.44 -15.18
C ARG A 54 -20.81 15.77 -14.44
N ASN A 55 -20.73 15.73 -13.12
CA ASN A 55 -20.61 16.93 -12.26
C ASN A 55 -19.14 17.37 -12.02
N THR A 56 -18.30 17.35 -13.05
CA THR A 56 -16.91 17.81 -12.95
C THR A 56 -16.78 19.33 -13.13
N ARG A 57 -15.87 19.96 -12.38
CA ARG A 57 -15.57 21.40 -12.50
C ARG A 57 -14.25 21.61 -13.26
N PRO A 58 -14.17 22.48 -14.30
CA PRO A 58 -12.99 22.60 -15.16
C PRO A 58 -11.67 22.95 -14.43
N ARG A 59 -11.70 23.92 -13.51
CA ARG A 59 -10.48 24.41 -12.83
C ARG A 59 -10.09 23.62 -11.58
N ALA A 60 -10.84 22.59 -11.22
CA ALA A 60 -10.57 21.81 -10.02
C ALA A 60 -9.64 20.63 -10.34
N LYS A 61 -8.41 20.65 -9.78
CA LYS A 61 -7.37 19.62 -9.99
C LYS A 61 -7.88 18.21 -9.67
N ARG A 62 -8.64 18.04 -8.57
CA ARG A 62 -9.25 16.75 -8.16
C ARG A 62 -10.24 16.14 -9.18
N HIS A 63 -10.65 16.90 -10.19
CA HIS A 63 -11.55 16.41 -11.25
C HIS A 63 -10.81 16.14 -12.57
N ALA A 64 -9.51 16.44 -12.67
CA ALA A 64 -8.72 16.30 -13.91
C ALA A 64 -8.81 14.90 -14.51
N LYS A 65 -8.43 13.88 -13.72
CA LYS A 65 -8.52 12.48 -14.13
C LYS A 65 -9.91 12.07 -14.64
N ARG A 66 -10.98 12.50 -13.98
CA ARG A 66 -12.36 12.17 -14.43
C ARG A 66 -12.69 12.82 -15.77
N ARG A 67 -12.23 14.05 -16.00
CA ARG A 67 -12.43 14.74 -17.28
C ARG A 67 -11.63 14.09 -18.40
N GLU A 68 -10.40 13.67 -18.13
CA GLU A 68 -9.57 12.91 -19.09
C GLU A 68 -10.24 11.59 -19.48
N ILE A 69 -10.72 10.80 -18.51
CA ILE A 69 -11.43 9.55 -18.78
C ILE A 69 -12.67 9.81 -19.65
N VAL A 70 -13.51 10.80 -19.32
CA VAL A 70 -14.73 11.10 -20.09
C VAL A 70 -14.40 11.59 -21.50
N ARG A 71 -13.37 12.44 -21.64
CA ARG A 71 -12.94 12.95 -22.94
C ARG A 71 -12.46 11.83 -23.86
N ASP A 72 -11.76 10.85 -23.31
CA ASP A 72 -11.16 9.75 -24.06
C ASP A 72 -12.12 8.56 -24.27
N ALA A 73 -13.30 8.59 -23.65
CA ALA A 73 -14.26 7.50 -23.71
C ALA A 73 -15.33 7.72 -24.78
N ALA A 74 -15.77 6.63 -25.40
CA ALA A 74 -16.92 6.56 -26.27
C ALA A 74 -18.10 5.82 -25.64
N ALA A 75 -17.85 4.89 -24.70
CA ALA A 75 -18.90 4.09 -24.08
C ALA A 75 -18.64 3.80 -22.60
N LEU A 76 -19.69 3.38 -21.90
CA LEU A 76 -19.65 2.94 -20.51
C LEU A 76 -20.47 1.65 -20.34
N THR A 77 -19.89 0.64 -19.71
CA THR A 77 -20.59 -0.57 -19.25
C THR A 77 -20.47 -0.74 -17.74
N TRP A 78 -21.35 -1.53 -17.12
CA TRP A 78 -21.30 -1.84 -15.69
C TRP A 78 -21.86 -3.22 -15.39
N ASP A 79 -21.37 -3.81 -14.29
CA ASP A 79 -21.92 -5.03 -13.69
C ASP A 79 -22.37 -4.71 -12.26
N VAL A 80 -23.57 -5.15 -11.90
CA VAL A 80 -24.09 -5.06 -10.53
C VAL A 80 -23.58 -6.27 -9.75
N LEU A 81 -23.11 -6.04 -8.51
CA LEU A 81 -22.56 -7.09 -7.66
C LEU A 81 -23.32 -7.17 -6.32
N PRO A 82 -23.26 -8.31 -5.60
CA PRO A 82 -24.03 -8.50 -4.37
C PRO A 82 -23.59 -7.57 -3.23
N SER A 83 -22.30 -7.23 -3.15
CA SER A 83 -21.74 -6.41 -2.07
C SER A 83 -20.66 -5.43 -2.55
N ASP A 84 -20.31 -4.45 -1.69
CA ASP A 84 -19.17 -3.56 -1.94
C ASP A 84 -17.85 -4.31 -1.93
N LEU A 85 -17.74 -5.41 -1.16
CA LEU A 85 -16.55 -6.24 -1.13
C LEU A 85 -16.36 -6.93 -2.49
N ASP A 86 -17.42 -7.54 -3.02
CA ASP A 86 -17.39 -8.18 -4.34
C ASP A 86 -17.00 -7.16 -5.43
N ALA A 87 -17.54 -5.94 -5.35
CA ALA A 87 -17.17 -4.86 -6.26
C ALA A 87 -15.70 -4.42 -6.15
N CYS A 88 -15.11 -4.47 -4.96
CA CYS A 88 -13.69 -4.18 -4.79
C CYS A 88 -12.82 -5.31 -5.35
N LEU A 89 -13.20 -6.57 -5.12
CA LEU A 89 -12.47 -7.73 -5.64
C LEU A 89 -12.52 -7.78 -7.16
N GLU A 90 -13.71 -7.58 -7.74
CA GLU A 90 -13.88 -7.61 -9.20
C GLU A 90 -13.19 -6.42 -9.89
N GLU A 91 -13.17 -5.24 -9.26
CA GLU A 91 -12.38 -4.10 -9.76
C GLU A 91 -10.89 -4.45 -9.84
N VAL A 92 -10.32 -5.03 -8.78
CA VAL A 92 -8.91 -5.42 -8.77
C VAL A 92 -8.64 -6.46 -9.86
N ARG A 93 -9.48 -7.50 -9.96
CA ARG A 93 -9.38 -8.55 -10.98
C ARG A 93 -9.36 -7.97 -12.39
N LEU A 94 -10.30 -7.08 -12.71
CA LEU A 94 -10.41 -6.44 -14.02
C LEU A 94 -9.25 -5.49 -14.31
N ILE A 95 -8.78 -4.72 -13.32
CA ILE A 95 -7.61 -3.83 -13.49
C ILE A 95 -6.35 -4.66 -13.79
N GLN A 96 -6.13 -5.77 -13.07
CA GLN A 96 -4.97 -6.64 -13.29
C GLN A 96 -5.02 -7.34 -14.64
N ALA A 97 -6.21 -7.81 -15.06
CA ALA A 97 -6.40 -8.50 -16.33
C ALA A 97 -6.30 -7.58 -17.54
N LEU A 98 -6.90 -6.38 -17.48
CA LEU A 98 -7.03 -5.48 -18.63
C LEU A 98 -5.94 -4.39 -18.68
N ARG A 99 -5.28 -4.11 -17.55
CA ARG A 99 -4.31 -3.01 -17.36
C ARG A 99 -4.71 -1.70 -18.07
N PRO A 100 -5.91 -1.15 -17.77
CA PRO A 100 -6.40 0.02 -18.49
C PRO A 100 -5.47 1.23 -18.31
N ARG A 101 -5.23 2.00 -19.38
CA ARG A 101 -4.26 3.11 -19.38
C ARG A 101 -4.50 4.17 -18.30
N HIS A 102 -5.75 4.39 -17.88
CA HIS A 102 -6.08 5.38 -16.84
C HIS A 102 -6.03 4.78 -15.41
N ASN A 103 -5.81 3.48 -15.24
CA ASN A 103 -5.65 2.81 -13.93
C ASN A 103 -4.18 2.67 -13.56
N VAL A 104 -3.69 3.61 -12.74
CA VAL A 104 -2.29 3.59 -12.25
C VAL A 104 -2.11 2.64 -11.06
N ALA A 105 -3.10 2.57 -10.17
CA ALA A 105 -3.08 1.71 -9.00
C ALA A 105 -3.67 0.33 -9.32
N SER A 106 -3.24 -0.69 -8.58
CA SER A 106 -3.72 -2.08 -8.60
C SER A 106 -3.43 -2.86 -9.88
N ALA A 107 -2.80 -2.24 -10.88
CA ALA A 107 -2.39 -2.91 -12.12
C ALA A 107 -1.32 -4.00 -11.88
N PHE A 108 -0.50 -3.82 -10.84
CA PHE A 108 0.61 -4.71 -10.53
C PHE A 108 0.56 -5.10 -9.05
N GLU A 109 0.37 -6.39 -8.77
CA GLU A 109 0.27 -6.92 -7.41
C GLU A 109 1.57 -6.77 -6.60
N PHE A 110 2.73 -6.82 -7.27
CA PHE A 110 4.04 -6.64 -6.65
C PHE A 110 4.27 -5.24 -6.05
N LEU A 111 3.39 -4.28 -6.33
CA LEU A 111 3.42 -2.95 -5.71
C LEU A 111 2.81 -2.92 -4.31
N TYR A 112 2.15 -4.01 -3.87
CA TYR A 112 1.39 -4.08 -2.63
C TYR A 112 2.02 -5.04 -1.63
N PRO A 113 3.10 -4.64 -0.94
CA PRO A 113 3.76 -5.54 0.00
C PRO A 113 2.88 -5.87 1.20
N LEU A 114 3.11 -7.06 1.73
CA LEU A 114 2.61 -7.58 2.99
C LEU A 114 3.75 -7.60 4.01
N LEU A 115 3.39 -7.40 5.27
CA LEU A 115 4.25 -7.60 6.43
C LEU A 115 3.84 -8.89 7.11
N GLY A 116 4.76 -9.81 7.30
CA GLY A 116 4.52 -11.07 7.99
C GLY A 116 5.15 -11.11 9.36
N VAL A 117 4.49 -11.79 10.29
CA VAL A 117 5.02 -12.11 11.61
C VAL A 117 4.90 -13.61 11.86
N ASP A 118 6.00 -14.27 12.13
CA ASP A 118 6.05 -15.65 12.63
C ASP A 118 6.62 -15.63 14.04
N VAL A 119 5.82 -16.07 15.00
CA VAL A 119 6.15 -16.06 16.42
C VAL A 119 6.42 -17.49 16.89
N ARG A 120 7.67 -17.78 17.22
CA ARG A 120 8.11 -19.08 17.76
C ARG A 120 8.49 -18.99 19.24
N ALA A 121 8.80 -20.14 19.82
CA ALA A 121 9.13 -20.27 21.24
C ALA A 121 10.39 -19.46 21.63
N ASP A 122 11.41 -19.48 20.79
CA ASP A 122 12.74 -18.92 21.04
C ASP A 122 13.10 -17.73 20.13
N HIS A 123 12.28 -17.44 19.12
CA HIS A 123 12.51 -16.32 18.21
C HIS A 123 11.21 -15.79 17.57
N VAL A 124 11.29 -14.59 17.02
CA VAL A 124 10.26 -13.98 16.15
C VAL A 124 10.90 -13.69 14.81
N ARG A 125 10.22 -14.02 13.71
CA ARG A 125 10.62 -13.65 12.36
C ARG A 125 9.65 -12.60 11.82
N LEU A 126 10.19 -11.62 11.13
CA LEU A 126 9.46 -10.55 10.48
C LEU A 126 9.81 -10.58 9.00
N CYS A 127 8.80 -10.60 8.13
CA CYS A 127 9.00 -10.57 6.69
C CYS A 127 8.34 -9.36 6.03
N LEU A 128 8.92 -8.94 4.90
CA LEU A 128 8.34 -8.04 3.91
C LEU A 128 8.32 -8.80 2.58
N THR A 129 7.14 -9.03 2.02
CA THR A 129 6.98 -9.84 0.80
C THR A 129 5.80 -9.37 -0.05
N THR A 130 5.75 -9.79 -1.30
CA THR A 130 4.56 -9.71 -2.16
C THR A 130 4.04 -11.09 -2.55
N LEU A 131 4.61 -12.16 -1.99
CA LEU A 131 4.37 -13.55 -2.35
C LEU A 131 3.82 -14.30 -1.12
N PRO A 132 2.54 -14.09 -0.74
CA PRO A 132 1.96 -14.67 0.47
C PRO A 132 2.05 -16.21 0.51
N GLU A 133 1.92 -16.87 -0.64
CA GLU A 133 2.02 -18.32 -0.81
C GLU A 133 3.39 -18.89 -0.44
N ARG A 134 4.45 -18.07 -0.46
CA ARG A 134 5.80 -18.45 -0.06
C ARG A 134 6.02 -18.37 1.45
N PHE A 135 5.08 -17.80 2.20
CA PHE A 135 5.18 -17.59 3.65
C PHE A 135 3.96 -18.15 4.43
N PRO A 136 3.58 -19.44 4.26
CA PRO A 136 2.37 -20.00 4.85
C PRO A 136 2.36 -20.04 6.39
N GLY A 137 3.54 -20.00 7.03
CA GLY A 137 3.70 -19.99 8.49
C GLY A 137 3.63 -18.60 9.13
N TYR A 138 3.51 -17.53 8.33
CA TYR A 138 3.49 -16.16 8.82
C TYR A 138 2.06 -15.65 8.93
N ALA A 139 1.75 -14.93 10.02
CA ALA A 139 0.59 -14.07 10.05
C ALA A 139 0.86 -12.86 9.16
N LEU A 140 0.27 -12.85 7.96
CA LEU A 140 0.45 -11.81 6.97
C LEU A 140 -0.55 -10.66 7.16
N HIS A 141 -0.05 -9.44 7.07
CA HIS A 141 -0.81 -8.21 7.25
C HIS A 141 -0.52 -7.25 6.11
N GLY A 142 -1.54 -6.57 5.61
CA GLY A 142 -1.35 -5.51 4.63
C GLY A 142 -2.03 -5.78 3.29
N ALA A 143 -1.22 -5.89 2.23
CA ALA A 143 -1.47 -5.30 0.90
C ALA A 143 -1.41 -3.77 0.95
N PHE A 144 -0.33 -3.25 1.55
CA PHE A 144 -0.15 -1.82 1.75
C PHE A 144 0.02 -1.09 0.41
N ARG A 145 -0.63 0.06 0.26
CA ARG A 145 -0.65 0.79 -1.03
C ARG A 145 0.70 1.36 -1.47
N SER A 146 1.59 1.69 -0.54
CA SER A 146 2.87 2.33 -0.83
C SER A 146 4.01 1.39 -0.49
N ARG A 147 4.63 0.81 -1.53
CA ARG A 147 5.81 -0.05 -1.36
C ARG A 147 6.95 0.68 -0.65
N ASP A 148 7.21 1.92 -1.04
CA ASP A 148 8.33 2.71 -0.50
C ASP A 148 8.13 3.05 0.98
N LEU A 149 6.93 3.50 1.37
CA LEU A 149 6.65 3.82 2.76
C LEU A 149 6.67 2.57 3.64
N THR A 150 6.06 1.47 3.17
CA THR A 150 6.05 0.20 3.90
C THR A 150 7.45 -0.38 4.05
N GLY A 151 8.24 -0.39 2.97
CA GLY A 151 9.64 -0.82 3.01
C GLY A 151 10.48 0.06 3.94
N GLY A 152 10.35 1.39 3.83
CA GLY A 152 11.05 2.33 4.69
C GLY A 152 10.74 2.12 6.18
N ALA A 153 9.47 1.95 6.53
CA ALA A 153 9.05 1.64 7.90
C ALA A 153 9.57 0.28 8.38
N PHE A 154 9.47 -0.76 7.56
CA PHE A 154 9.94 -2.10 7.87
C PHE A 154 11.45 -2.11 8.14
N PHE A 155 12.27 -1.55 7.23
CA PHE A 155 13.71 -1.51 7.40
C PHE A 155 14.15 -0.56 8.54
N ALA A 156 13.39 0.50 8.82
CA ALA A 156 13.61 1.30 10.02
C ALA A 156 13.39 0.50 11.31
N LEU A 157 12.31 -0.27 11.38
CA LEU A 157 12.04 -1.17 12.50
C LEU A 157 13.15 -2.21 12.67
N MET A 158 13.60 -2.86 11.58
CA MET A 158 14.71 -3.82 11.64
C MET A 158 15.99 -3.19 12.17
N ARG A 159 16.30 -1.95 11.78
CA ARG A 159 17.46 -1.22 12.32
C ARG A 159 17.32 -0.93 13.81
N LEU A 160 16.14 -0.55 14.28
CA LEU A 160 15.89 -0.30 15.71
C LEU A 160 16.00 -1.58 16.54
N LEU A 161 15.45 -2.69 16.04
CA LEU A 161 15.50 -3.99 16.72
C LEU A 161 16.93 -4.50 16.93
N ARG A 162 17.90 -4.10 16.09
CA ARG A 162 19.33 -4.41 16.31
C ARG A 162 19.88 -3.90 17.64
N PHE A 163 19.30 -2.86 18.21
CA PHE A 163 19.76 -2.27 19.48
C PHE A 163 19.13 -2.92 20.71
N VAL A 164 17.98 -3.58 20.55
CA VAL A 164 17.19 -4.10 21.67
C VAL A 164 17.02 -5.63 21.64
N ALA A 165 17.38 -6.28 20.53
CA ALA A 165 17.23 -7.72 20.33
C ALA A 165 18.48 -8.33 19.66
N HIS A 166 18.68 -9.63 19.89
CA HIS A 166 19.75 -10.39 19.25
C HIS A 166 19.27 -10.98 17.92
N PRO A 167 19.89 -10.64 16.78
CA PRO A 167 19.45 -11.16 15.49
C PRO A 167 19.72 -12.66 15.37
N VAL A 168 18.81 -13.36 14.69
CA VAL A 168 19.01 -14.73 14.24
C VAL A 168 19.92 -14.71 13.01
N PRO A 169 20.99 -15.53 12.96
CA PRO A 169 21.84 -15.62 11.77
C PRO A 169 21.05 -16.03 10.52
N ARG A 170 21.36 -15.46 9.36
CA ARG A 170 20.66 -15.74 8.09
C ARG A 170 20.54 -17.23 7.78
N ARG A 171 21.62 -17.99 7.96
CA ARG A 171 21.64 -19.47 7.81
C ARG A 171 20.59 -20.23 8.66
N ALA A 172 20.12 -19.64 9.76
CA ALA A 172 19.11 -20.23 10.64
C ALA A 172 17.67 -19.85 10.25
N LEU A 173 17.51 -18.97 9.26
CA LEU A 173 16.20 -18.67 8.65
C LEU A 173 15.77 -19.78 7.68
N GLY A 174 16.73 -20.49 7.07
CA GLY A 174 16.47 -21.57 6.13
C GLY A 174 15.91 -21.03 4.81
N ASP A 175 14.95 -21.74 4.24
CA ASP A 175 14.34 -21.44 2.93
C ASP A 175 13.63 -20.07 2.90
N ASP A 176 13.26 -19.52 4.06
CA ASP A 176 12.64 -18.20 4.19
C ASP A 176 13.55 -17.06 3.67
N ASP A 177 14.88 -17.20 3.74
CA ASP A 177 15.84 -16.15 3.33
C ASP A 177 16.17 -16.17 1.82
N ASP A 178 15.70 -17.18 1.09
CA ASP A 178 15.98 -17.39 -0.35
C ASP A 178 14.79 -17.05 -1.25
N VAL A 179 13.77 -16.38 -0.70
CA VAL A 179 12.60 -15.97 -1.48
C VAL A 179 12.88 -14.66 -2.21
N GLU A 180 12.83 -14.71 -3.54
CA GLU A 180 13.06 -13.56 -4.39
C GLU A 180 12.15 -12.38 -4.02
N HIS A 181 12.72 -11.17 -4.08
CA HIS A 181 12.05 -9.91 -3.76
C HIS A 181 11.36 -9.84 -2.39
N SER A 182 11.73 -10.73 -1.48
CA SER A 182 11.24 -10.80 -0.11
C SER A 182 12.40 -10.62 0.88
N TYR A 183 12.09 -10.13 2.07
CA TYR A 183 13.09 -9.87 3.11
C TYR A 183 12.62 -10.48 4.41
N VAL A 184 13.49 -11.25 5.06
CA VAL A 184 13.19 -11.90 6.35
C VAL A 184 14.26 -11.56 7.37
N PHE A 185 13.82 -11.18 8.57
CA PHE A 185 14.69 -10.92 9.70
C PHE A 185 14.19 -11.66 10.93
N GLY A 186 15.08 -12.42 11.59
CA GLY A 186 14.77 -13.10 12.83
C GLY A 186 15.39 -12.41 14.05
N TRP A 187 14.69 -12.45 15.17
CA TRP A 187 15.11 -11.89 16.45
C TRP A 187 14.90 -12.91 17.55
N ARG A 188 15.94 -13.24 18.32
CA ARG A 188 15.84 -14.16 19.45
C ARG A 188 14.95 -13.56 20.53
N ARG A 189 14.02 -14.36 21.03
CA ARG A 189 13.23 -14.03 22.21
C ARG A 189 14.13 -14.17 23.42
N LEU A 190 14.21 -13.11 24.23
CA LEU A 190 14.88 -13.20 25.51
C LEU A 190 14.06 -14.12 26.42
N ALA A 191 14.73 -15.07 27.07
CA ALA A 191 14.06 -15.94 28.03
C ALA A 191 13.38 -15.09 29.12
N PRO A 192 12.21 -15.49 29.67
CA PRO A 192 11.52 -14.72 30.70
C PRO A 192 12.39 -14.37 31.92
N ARG A 193 13.42 -15.18 32.20
CA ARG A 193 14.41 -14.99 33.27
C ARG A 193 15.54 -13.99 32.97
N TRP A 194 15.62 -13.47 31.74
CA TRP A 194 16.67 -12.54 31.32
C TRP A 194 16.72 -11.23 32.12
N PRO A 195 15.58 -10.60 32.51
CA PRO A 195 15.61 -9.39 33.33
C PRO A 195 16.37 -9.59 34.65
N ALA A 196 16.15 -10.72 35.33
CA ALA A 196 16.77 -11.03 36.62
C ALA A 196 18.30 -11.20 36.52
N ALA A 197 18.80 -11.75 35.42
CA ALA A 197 20.24 -11.96 35.20
C ALA A 197 20.99 -10.66 34.81
N CYS A 198 20.30 -9.70 34.19
CA CYS A 198 20.90 -8.43 33.78
C CYS A 198 21.01 -7.45 34.96
N VAL A 199 19.99 -7.42 35.84
CA VAL A 199 19.98 -6.57 37.05
C VAL A 199 21.06 -6.98 38.06
N SER A 200 21.37 -8.28 38.18
CA SER A 200 22.41 -8.75 39.10
C SER A 200 23.85 -8.51 38.60
N ARG A 201 24.05 -8.35 37.28
CA ARG A 201 25.36 -8.07 36.66
C ARG A 201 25.62 -6.59 36.42
N CYS A 202 24.59 -5.75 36.32
CA CYS A 202 24.73 -4.30 36.33
C CYS A 202 24.96 -3.76 37.75
N ARG A 203 26.09 -4.10 38.38
CA ARG A 203 26.61 -3.25 39.46
C ARG A 203 27.15 -1.98 38.81
N PRO A 204 26.75 -0.78 39.24
CA PRO A 204 27.36 0.44 38.73
C PRO A 204 28.84 0.39 39.09
N ARG A 205 29.72 0.30 38.09
CA ARG A 205 31.13 0.64 38.30
C ARG A 205 31.12 2.10 38.75
N ARG A 206 31.32 2.34 40.06
CA ARG A 206 31.60 3.66 40.61
C ARG A 206 32.91 4.17 40.03
N ARG A 207 32.90 4.63 38.77
CA ARG A 207 33.90 5.56 38.29
C ARG A 207 33.43 6.94 38.71
N ARG A 208 34.15 7.56 39.66
CA ARG A 208 33.98 8.97 39.98
C ARG A 208 34.09 9.78 38.67
N PRO A 209 33.21 10.76 38.41
CA PRO A 209 33.35 11.58 37.22
C PRO A 209 34.55 12.49 37.41
N ASN A 210 35.53 12.42 36.51
CA ASN A 210 36.51 13.50 36.35
C ASN A 210 35.86 14.59 35.48
N ALA A 211 35.82 15.82 35.97
CA ALA A 211 35.08 16.94 35.40
C ALA A 211 35.68 17.54 34.11
N SER A 212 36.58 16.85 33.41
CA SER A 212 37.33 17.40 32.28
C SER A 212 36.98 16.83 30.89
N THR A 213 36.07 15.85 30.76
CA THR A 213 35.77 15.23 29.45
C THR A 213 34.55 15.79 28.70
N TRP A 214 33.83 16.78 29.25
CA TRP A 214 32.67 17.41 28.58
C TRP A 214 33.03 18.58 27.65
N ARG A 215 34.10 18.45 26.86
CA ARG A 215 34.34 19.33 25.71
C ARG A 215 34.92 18.53 24.55
N ARG A 216 34.02 18.06 23.67
CA ARG A 216 34.13 18.02 22.18
C ARG A 216 33.28 16.88 21.63
N ALA A 217 32.08 17.23 21.17
CA ALA A 217 31.48 16.70 19.94
C ALA A 217 30.18 17.51 19.71
N ARG A 218 30.31 18.65 19.01
CA ARG A 218 29.17 19.26 18.33
C ARG A 218 28.68 18.29 17.25
N PRO A 219 27.38 18.20 16.97
CA PRO A 219 26.87 17.40 15.86
C PRO A 219 27.33 18.03 14.54
N ALA A 220 28.04 17.28 13.72
CA ALA A 220 28.22 17.63 12.32
C ALA A 220 26.86 17.43 11.63
N ALA A 221 26.28 18.53 11.15
CA ALA A 221 25.14 18.52 10.25
C ALA A 221 25.50 17.75 8.98
N MET A 222 24.60 16.89 8.51
CA MET A 222 24.65 16.27 7.19
C MET A 222 23.49 16.80 6.34
N PRO A 223 23.70 17.00 5.03
CA PRO A 223 22.93 17.90 4.21
C PRO A 223 21.56 17.33 3.81
N PHE A 224 20.57 18.20 3.85
CA PHE A 224 19.27 18.04 3.20
C PHE A 224 19.49 17.88 1.69
N LEU A 225 19.11 16.72 1.13
CA LEU A 225 18.88 16.62 -0.32
C LEU A 225 17.50 17.21 -0.60
N ALA A 226 17.51 18.44 -1.12
CA ALA A 226 16.37 19.07 -1.73
C ALA A 226 16.06 18.37 -3.06
N THR A 227 14.81 17.95 -3.21
CA THR A 227 14.16 17.65 -4.48
C THR A 227 14.19 18.87 -5.40
N GLY A 228 14.66 18.65 -6.63
CA GLY A 228 14.32 19.41 -7.84
C GLY A 228 13.76 18.43 -8.86
#